data_AF-A0A9P5SBG6-F1
#
_entry.id   AF-A0A9P5SBG6-F1
#
_cell.length_a   1.000
_cell.length_b   1.000
_cell.length_c   1.000
_cell.angle_alpha   90.00
_cell.angle_beta   90.00
_cell.angle_gamma   90.00
#
_symmetry.space_group_name_H-M   'P 1'
#
loop_
_entity.id
_entity.type
_entity.pdbx_description
1 polymer ?
#
loop_
_entity_poly.entity_id
_entity_poly.type
_entity_poly.pdbx_seq_one_letter_code
_entity_poly.pdbx_strand_id
1 'polypeptide(L)'
;EGGSDSSAFDNVLELLVINGVLSLPEAVMMMLPEAWQSNTNMEPEKKAWYEWAACLSEPWDGPALMTFSDGRYCGASLDRNGLRPCRYYKTNDGLMICASEVGTIDIAPERILEKGRLQPGKMLLVDTREGRVVEDRELKMSIASRHNFRKWIDEQMLSLDEAVASSPKLDSIAALDHTPLTQDPRMLAF
;
A
#
# COMPACT_ATOMS: atom_id res chain seq x y z
N GLU A 1 6.77 22.03 -14.33
CA GLU A 1 6.72 22.54 -12.94
C GLU A 1 6.39 21.36 -12.04
N GLY A 2 7.12 21.15 -10.94
CA GLY A 2 6.90 20.03 -10.03
C GLY A 2 5.89 20.40 -8.95
N GLY A 3 4.81 19.62 -8.81
CA GLY A 3 3.83 19.77 -7.73
C GLY A 3 4.37 19.36 -6.36
N SER A 4 3.53 19.48 -5.32
CA SER A 4 3.85 18.94 -3.98
C SER A 4 3.94 17.40 -3.99
N ASP A 5 4.51 16.84 -2.94
CA ASP A 5 4.49 15.40 -2.67
C ASP A 5 3.06 14.82 -2.70
N SER A 6 2.11 15.54 -2.10
CA SER A 6 0.69 15.18 -2.06
C SER A 6 0.07 15.21 -3.46
N SER A 7 0.45 16.17 -4.31
CA SER A 7 0.02 16.23 -5.70
C SER A 7 0.62 15.09 -6.54
N ALA A 8 1.88 14.72 -6.28
CA ALA A 8 2.49 13.57 -6.94
C ALA A 8 1.80 12.26 -6.54
N PHE A 9 1.46 12.09 -5.26
CA PHE A 9 0.69 10.94 -4.78
C PHE A 9 -0.68 10.87 -5.45
N ASP A 10 -1.41 11.99 -5.49
CA ASP A 10 -2.75 12.07 -6.12
C ASP A 10 -2.71 11.69 -7.61
N ASN A 11 -1.73 12.22 -8.36
CA ASN A 11 -1.55 11.89 -9.78
C ASN A 11 -1.31 10.39 -10.02
N VAL A 12 -0.49 9.76 -9.17
CA VAL A 12 -0.21 8.31 -9.29
C VAL A 12 -1.45 7.50 -8.88
N LEU A 13 -2.14 7.91 -7.81
CA LEU A 13 -3.37 7.24 -7.38
C LEU A 13 -4.44 7.31 -8.49
N GLU A 14 -4.64 8.48 -9.10
CA GLU A 14 -5.55 8.65 -10.23
C GLU A 14 -5.17 7.74 -11.40
N LEU A 15 -3.88 7.71 -11.79
CA LEU A 15 -3.39 6.85 -12.86
C LEU A 15 -3.66 5.36 -12.60
N LEU A 16 -3.55 4.91 -11.35
CA LEU A 16 -3.80 3.51 -10.97
C LEU A 16 -5.29 3.13 -11.06
N VAL A 17 -6.20 4.06 -10.81
CA VAL A 17 -7.65 3.79 -10.75
C VAL A 17 -8.40 4.13 -12.03
N ILE A 18 -7.87 5.02 -12.88
CA ILE A 18 -8.60 5.60 -14.03
C ILE A 18 -9.08 4.56 -15.05
N ASN A 19 -8.35 3.45 -15.20
CA ASN A 19 -8.71 2.37 -16.13
C ASN A 19 -9.65 1.32 -15.51
N GLY A 20 -9.96 1.44 -14.21
CA GLY A 20 -10.82 0.52 -13.47
C GLY A 20 -10.21 -0.86 -13.18
N VAL A 21 -8.93 -1.08 -13.46
CA VAL A 21 -8.22 -2.35 -13.16
C VAL A 21 -8.05 -2.49 -11.65
N LEU A 22 -7.67 -1.41 -10.96
CA LEU A 22 -7.62 -1.35 -9.50
C LEU A 22 -8.80 -0.55 -8.99
N SER A 23 -9.43 -1.06 -7.93
CA SER A 23 -10.36 -0.24 -7.15
C SER A 23 -9.59 0.81 -6.34
N LEU A 24 -10.23 1.94 -5.99
CA LEU A 24 -9.63 2.96 -5.13
C LEU A 24 -9.01 2.39 -3.84
N PRO A 25 -9.71 1.57 -3.03
CA PRO A 25 -9.09 1.00 -1.83
C PRO A 25 -7.92 0.06 -2.15
N GLU A 26 -7.96 -0.69 -3.26
CA GLU A 26 -6.84 -1.55 -3.68
C GLU A 26 -5.60 -0.73 -4.05
N ALA A 27 -5.77 0.37 -4.79
CA ALA A 27 -4.67 1.28 -5.13
C ALA A 27 -4.08 1.94 -3.88
N VAL A 28 -4.92 2.37 -2.93
CA VAL A 28 -4.45 2.91 -1.64
C VAL A 28 -3.71 1.85 -0.83
N MET A 29 -4.18 0.59 -0.80
CA MET A 29 -3.46 -0.51 -0.14
C MET A 29 -2.09 -0.78 -0.77
N MET A 30 -1.96 -0.61 -2.10
CA MET A 30 -0.70 -0.80 -2.81
C MET A 30 0.30 0.34 -2.52
N MET A 31 -0.18 1.59 -2.51
CA MET A 31 0.67 2.77 -2.29
C MET A 31 1.01 2.98 -0.80
N LEU A 32 0.07 2.70 0.11
CA LEU A 32 0.20 2.83 1.56
C LEU A 32 0.00 1.47 2.26
N PRO A 33 0.88 0.48 2.03
CA PRO A 33 0.73 -0.84 2.59
C PRO A 33 0.96 -0.84 4.11
N GLU A 34 0.18 -1.67 4.83
CA GLU A 34 0.43 -1.93 6.25
C GLU A 34 1.78 -2.63 6.48
N ALA A 35 2.30 -2.60 7.71
CA ALA A 35 3.55 -3.30 8.02
C ALA A 35 3.37 -4.83 7.92
N TRP A 36 3.77 -5.41 6.77
CA TRP A 36 3.49 -6.82 6.43
C TRP A 36 4.70 -7.75 6.53
N GLN A 37 5.91 -7.27 6.29
CA GLN A 37 7.12 -8.11 6.17
C GLN A 37 7.38 -8.94 7.43
N SER A 38 7.33 -8.29 8.60
CA SER A 38 7.63 -8.89 9.90
C SER A 38 6.38 -9.32 10.69
N ASN A 39 5.19 -9.24 10.10
CA ASN A 39 3.94 -9.55 10.80
C ASN A 39 3.63 -11.05 10.71
N THR A 40 3.82 -11.77 11.82
CA THR A 40 3.54 -13.22 11.92
C THR A 40 2.06 -13.55 12.12
N ASN A 41 1.24 -12.56 12.52
CA ASN A 41 -0.19 -12.73 12.75
C ASN A 41 -1.02 -12.36 11.51
N MET A 42 -0.37 -12.01 10.41
CA MET A 42 -1.02 -11.66 9.15
C MET A 42 -1.49 -12.91 8.42
N GLU A 43 -2.66 -12.81 7.79
CA GLU A 43 -3.20 -13.86 6.93
C GLU A 43 -2.24 -14.15 5.76
N PRO A 44 -1.96 -15.43 5.43
CA PRO A 44 -1.02 -15.79 4.37
C PRO A 44 -1.36 -15.18 3.01
N GLU A 45 -2.65 -15.14 2.66
CA GLU A 45 -3.13 -14.56 1.41
C GLU A 45 -2.85 -13.06 1.35
N LYS A 46 -3.10 -12.35 2.46
CA LYS A 46 -2.84 -10.91 2.57
C LYS A 46 -1.35 -10.60 2.51
N LYS A 47 -0.53 -11.41 3.19
CA LYS A 47 0.93 -11.28 3.12
C LYS A 47 1.44 -11.51 1.70
N ALA A 48 0.95 -12.54 1.02
CA ALA A 48 1.31 -12.82 -0.37
C ALA A 48 0.86 -11.71 -1.32
N TRP A 49 -0.32 -11.12 -1.10
CA TRP A 49 -0.76 -9.97 -1.88
C TRP A 49 0.18 -8.77 -1.73
N TYR A 50 0.57 -8.42 -0.49
CA TYR A 50 1.49 -7.32 -0.25
C TYR A 50 2.89 -7.57 -0.82
N GLU A 51 3.38 -8.82 -0.74
CA GLU A 51 4.66 -9.22 -1.32
C GLU A 51 4.65 -9.08 -2.85
N TRP A 52 3.55 -9.50 -3.50
CA TRP A 52 3.35 -9.30 -4.94
C TRP A 52 3.24 -7.81 -5.29
N ALA A 53 2.45 -7.04 -4.53
CA ALA A 53 2.26 -5.61 -4.77
C ALA A 53 3.57 -4.82 -4.62
N ALA A 54 4.45 -5.23 -3.71
CA ALA A 54 5.77 -4.64 -3.52
C ALA A 54 6.71 -4.83 -4.71
N CYS A 55 6.45 -5.80 -5.61
CA CYS A 55 7.15 -5.92 -6.88
C CYS A 55 6.72 -4.89 -7.92
N LEU A 56 5.55 -4.27 -7.74
CA LEU A 56 4.94 -3.36 -8.70
C LEU A 56 5.10 -1.90 -8.30
N SER A 57 4.98 -1.60 -7.01
CA SER A 57 5.14 -0.26 -6.48
C SER A 57 5.90 -0.31 -5.17
N GLU A 58 6.87 0.58 -5.03
CA GLU A 58 7.44 0.88 -3.74
C GLU A 58 6.41 1.61 -2.85
N PRO A 59 6.46 1.43 -1.53
CA PRO A 59 5.59 2.15 -0.61
C PRO A 59 5.89 3.65 -0.61
N TRP A 60 4.84 4.47 -0.62
CA TRP A 60 4.93 5.91 -0.38
C TRP A 60 5.01 6.15 1.13
N ASP A 61 6.22 6.04 1.68
CA ASP A 61 6.43 6.12 3.13
C ASP A 61 6.60 7.58 3.62
N GLY A 62 6.26 7.80 4.88
CA GLY A 62 6.26 9.12 5.53
C GLY A 62 5.03 9.34 6.40
N PRO A 63 5.04 10.32 7.33
CA PRO A 63 3.88 10.60 8.17
C PRO A 63 2.67 11.04 7.36
N ALA A 64 1.64 10.20 7.28
CA ALA A 64 0.49 10.45 6.41
C ALA A 64 -0.84 10.06 7.06
N LEU A 65 -1.83 10.94 6.89
CA LEU A 65 -3.25 10.64 6.93
C LEU A 65 -3.81 11.04 5.58
N MET A 66 -4.17 10.07 4.76
CA MET A 66 -4.78 10.32 3.46
C MET A 66 -6.27 10.08 3.53
N THR A 67 -7.04 11.08 3.12
CA THR A 67 -8.48 10.97 2.88
C THR A 67 -8.72 10.97 1.37
N PHE A 68 -9.55 10.07 0.89
CA PHE A 68 -9.74 9.84 -0.54
C PHE A 68 -11.20 9.54 -0.88
N SER A 69 -11.58 9.80 -2.13
CA SER A 69 -12.90 9.48 -2.65
C SER A 69 -12.89 9.37 -4.17
N ASP A 70 -13.67 8.44 -4.73
CA ASP A 70 -13.94 8.32 -6.18
C ASP A 70 -15.44 8.49 -6.50
N GLY A 71 -16.22 9.01 -5.55
CA GLY A 71 -17.67 9.14 -5.65
C GLY A 71 -18.45 7.91 -5.17
N ARG A 72 -17.90 6.70 -5.26
CA ARG A 72 -18.48 5.50 -4.62
C ARG A 72 -17.87 5.28 -3.24
N TYR A 73 -16.55 5.23 -3.18
CA TYR A 73 -15.82 5.05 -1.94
C TYR A 73 -15.45 6.40 -1.37
N CYS A 74 -15.57 6.53 -0.05
CA CYS A 74 -15.00 7.65 0.70
C CYS A 74 -14.31 7.06 1.93
N GLY A 75 -13.05 7.41 2.15
CA GLY A 75 -12.25 6.75 3.17
C GLY A 75 -11.06 7.55 3.66
N ALA A 76 -10.39 6.95 4.65
CA ALA A 76 -9.16 7.43 5.21
C ALA A 76 -8.20 6.26 5.48
N SER A 77 -6.92 6.47 5.22
CA SER A 77 -5.85 5.53 5.55
C SER A 77 -4.69 6.27 6.22
N LEU A 78 -3.99 5.57 7.10
CA LEU A 78 -2.76 6.06 7.72
C LEU A 78 -1.55 5.40 7.07
N ASP A 79 -0.39 6.03 7.24
CA ASP A 79 0.88 5.36 7.02
C ASP A 79 1.01 4.11 7.91
N ARG A 80 1.97 3.23 7.56
CA ARG A 80 2.20 1.94 8.23
C ARG A 80 2.49 2.04 9.73
N ASN A 81 2.96 3.20 10.21
CA ASN A 81 3.33 3.47 11.60
C ASN A 81 2.25 4.29 12.34
N GLY A 82 1.29 4.87 11.62
CA GLY A 82 0.23 5.73 12.12
C GLY A 82 0.76 7.00 12.79
N LEU A 83 1.64 7.72 12.10
CA LEU A 83 2.32 8.91 12.63
C LEU A 83 1.42 10.16 12.66
N ARG A 84 0.25 10.10 12.00
CA ARG A 84 -0.77 11.15 12.04
C ARG A 84 -2.04 10.68 12.77
N PRO A 85 -2.70 11.56 13.54
CA PRO A 85 -3.96 11.20 14.19
C PRO A 85 -5.13 11.24 13.17
N CYS A 86 -6.01 10.23 13.15
CA CYS A 86 -7.40 10.35 12.70
C CYS A 86 -8.32 9.78 13.79
N ARG A 87 -9.33 10.56 14.13
CA ARG A 87 -10.42 10.21 15.05
C ARG A 87 -11.69 10.13 14.24
N TYR A 88 -12.56 9.18 14.57
CA TYR A 88 -13.84 9.07 13.88
C TYR A 88 -15.02 8.90 14.84
N TYR A 89 -16.18 9.32 14.34
CA TYR A 89 -17.48 9.18 14.96
C TYR A 89 -18.42 8.46 13.98
N LYS A 90 -19.15 7.47 14.47
CA LYS A 90 -20.33 6.93 13.80
C LYS A 90 -21.57 7.42 14.52
N THR A 91 -22.53 7.94 13.77
CA THR A 91 -23.78 8.44 14.34
C THR A 91 -24.96 7.52 14.02
N ASN A 92 -26.04 7.64 14.79
CA ASN A 92 -27.24 6.84 14.64
C ASN A 92 -28.10 7.20 13.43
N ASP A 93 -27.87 8.35 12.81
CA ASP A 93 -28.44 8.81 11.55
C ASP A 93 -27.54 8.49 10.34
N GLY A 94 -26.53 7.63 10.51
CA GLY A 94 -25.75 7.07 9.41
C GLY A 94 -24.61 7.96 8.91
N LEU A 95 -24.17 8.95 9.68
CA LEU A 95 -22.99 9.74 9.34
C LEU A 95 -21.71 9.07 9.85
N MET A 96 -20.71 9.05 8.97
CA MET A 96 -19.32 8.76 9.31
C MET A 96 -18.53 10.06 9.24
N ILE A 97 -17.86 10.41 10.33
CA ILE A 97 -17.06 11.63 10.43
C ILE A 97 -15.65 11.22 10.83
N CYS A 98 -14.61 11.51 10.02
CA CYS A 98 -13.20 11.47 10.45
C CYS A 98 -12.64 12.89 10.46
N ALA A 99 -11.81 13.17 11.45
CA ALA A 99 -11.01 14.39 11.54
C ALA A 99 -9.66 14.08 12.21
N SER A 100 -8.68 14.97 12.09
CA SER A 100 -7.39 14.84 12.76
C SER A 100 -7.51 14.94 14.29
N GLU A 101 -8.57 15.58 14.78
CA GLU A 101 -8.79 15.90 16.19
C GLU A 101 -10.21 15.55 16.63
N VAL A 102 -10.44 15.55 17.95
CA VAL A 102 -11.79 15.41 18.53
C VAL A 102 -12.42 16.79 18.70
N GLY A 103 -13.75 16.88 18.55
CA GLY A 103 -14.48 18.13 18.77
C GLY A 103 -14.41 19.13 17.60
N THR A 104 -13.92 18.73 16.43
CA THR A 104 -13.91 19.57 15.22
C THR A 104 -15.32 19.92 14.74
N ILE A 105 -16.28 19.02 14.96
CA ILE A 105 -17.70 19.20 14.64
C ILE A 105 -18.49 18.97 15.92
N ASP A 106 -19.41 19.88 16.22
CA ASP A 106 -20.32 19.73 17.35
C ASP A 106 -21.41 18.71 17.03
N ILE A 107 -21.51 17.67 17.86
CA ILE A 107 -22.44 16.55 17.70
C ILE A 107 -23.02 16.21 19.06
N ALA A 108 -24.35 16.23 19.16
CA ALA A 108 -25.06 15.81 20.36
C ALA A 108 -24.63 14.40 20.79
N PRO A 109 -24.21 14.17 22.05
CA PRO A 109 -23.71 12.89 22.52
C PRO A 109 -24.66 11.72 22.25
N GLU A 110 -25.97 11.95 22.29
CA GLU A 110 -27.02 10.96 22.08
C GLU A 110 -27.07 10.44 20.64
N ARG A 111 -26.50 11.19 19.68
CA ARG A 111 -26.38 10.75 18.28
C ARG A 111 -25.21 9.83 18.04
N ILE A 112 -24.25 9.73 18.97
CA ILE A 112 -22.99 9.03 18.73
C ILE A 112 -23.13 7.55 19.10
N LEU A 113 -23.05 6.68 18.10
CA LEU A 113 -23.00 5.23 18.29
C LEU A 113 -21.60 4.74 18.67
N GLU A 114 -20.58 5.29 18.01
CA GLU A 114 -19.20 4.83 18.18
C GLU A 114 -18.23 5.99 18.09
N LYS A 115 -17.19 5.95 18.94
CA LYS A 115 -16.03 6.85 18.90
C LYS A 115 -14.78 6.01 18.76
N GLY A 116 -13.95 6.31 17.77
CA GLY A 116 -12.75 5.54 17.51
C GLY A 116 -11.56 6.38 17.06
N ARG A 117 -10.44 5.69 16.86
CA ARG A 117 -9.26 6.22 16.19
C ARG A 117 -8.84 5.25 15.10
N LEU A 118 -8.37 5.78 13.97
CA LEU A 118 -7.79 4.95 12.93
C LEU A 118 -6.46 4.37 13.44
N GLN A 119 -6.26 3.08 13.24
CA GLN A 119 -5.06 2.37 13.70
C GLN A 119 -4.04 2.28 12.56
N PRO A 120 -2.73 2.22 12.85
CA PRO A 120 -1.70 2.03 11.84
C PRO A 120 -2.03 0.86 10.91
N GLY A 121 -1.91 1.09 9.60
CA GLY A 121 -2.18 0.09 8.58
C GLY A 121 -3.65 -0.30 8.41
N LYS A 122 -4.62 0.28 9.15
CA LYS A 122 -6.06 0.06 8.89
C LYS A 122 -6.63 1.16 7.99
N MET A 123 -7.64 0.77 7.22
CA MET A 123 -8.43 1.67 6.38
C MET A 123 -9.82 1.87 6.98
N LEU A 124 -10.25 3.13 7.07
CA LEU A 124 -11.65 3.49 7.27
C LEU A 124 -12.27 3.69 5.90
N LEU A 125 -13.30 2.91 5.56
CA LEU A 125 -13.91 2.97 4.24
C LEU A 125 -15.44 2.96 4.32
N VAL A 126 -16.08 3.86 3.60
CA VAL A 126 -17.52 3.89 3.38
C VAL A 126 -17.77 3.57 1.90
N ASP A 127 -18.63 2.60 1.65
CA ASP A 127 -19.18 2.34 0.31
C ASP A 127 -20.55 3.01 0.21
N THR A 128 -20.64 4.12 -0.52
CA THR A 128 -21.88 4.89 -0.67
C THR A 128 -22.91 4.16 -1.53
N ARG A 129 -22.48 3.21 -2.37
CA ARG A 129 -23.38 2.39 -3.19
C ARG A 129 -24.05 1.31 -2.36
N GLU A 130 -23.31 0.66 -1.46
CA GLU A 130 -23.86 -0.34 -0.53
C GLU A 130 -24.48 0.29 0.72
N GLY A 131 -24.16 1.57 1.00
CA GLY A 131 -24.70 2.31 2.14
C GLY A 131 -24.14 1.83 3.48
N ARG A 132 -22.89 1.36 3.52
CA ARG A 132 -22.27 0.80 4.73
C ARG A 132 -20.82 1.19 4.91
N VAL A 133 -20.34 1.04 6.14
CA VAL A 133 -18.92 1.05 6.48
C VAL A 133 -18.35 -0.33 6.17
N VAL A 134 -17.31 -0.40 5.35
CA VAL A 134 -16.62 -1.63 5.01
C VAL A 134 -15.61 -1.96 6.11
N GLU A 135 -15.58 -3.20 6.57
CA GLU A 135 -14.63 -3.64 7.57
C GLU A 135 -13.24 -3.88 6.94
N ASP A 136 -12.17 -3.49 7.63
CA ASP A 136 -10.80 -3.50 7.10
C ASP A 136 -10.33 -4.91 6.70
N ARG A 137 -10.57 -5.90 7.55
CA ARG A 137 -10.21 -7.30 7.27
C ARG A 137 -11.06 -7.83 6.11
N GLU A 138 -12.36 -7.58 6.08
CA GLU A 138 -13.24 -7.94 4.95
C GLU A 138 -12.70 -7.39 3.63
N LEU A 139 -12.43 -6.09 3.57
CA LEU A 139 -11.91 -5.40 2.39
C LEU A 139 -10.61 -6.05 1.91
N LYS A 140 -9.61 -6.12 2.79
CA LYS A 140 -8.27 -6.58 2.41
C LYS A 140 -8.24 -8.05 2.04
N MET A 141 -9.00 -8.89 2.74
CA MET A 141 -9.11 -10.30 2.39
C MET A 141 -9.81 -10.50 1.05
N SER A 142 -10.84 -9.70 0.73
CA SER A 142 -11.50 -9.79 -0.57
C SER A 142 -10.54 -9.51 -1.74
N ILE A 143 -9.64 -8.54 -1.58
CA ILE A 143 -8.61 -8.19 -2.55
C ILE A 143 -7.53 -9.27 -2.60
N ALA A 144 -7.00 -9.64 -1.44
CA ALA A 144 -5.89 -10.59 -1.33
C ALA A 144 -6.28 -12.03 -1.77
N SER A 145 -7.55 -12.40 -1.67
CA SER A 145 -8.05 -13.71 -2.08
C SER A 145 -8.56 -13.75 -3.54
N ARG A 146 -8.48 -12.65 -4.30
CA ARG A 146 -8.93 -12.61 -5.71
C ARG A 146 -8.14 -13.56 -6.60
N HIS A 147 -6.85 -13.74 -6.31
CA HIS A 147 -5.95 -14.64 -7.02
C HIS A 147 -5.03 -15.36 -6.04
N ASN A 148 -4.38 -16.44 -6.49
CA ASN A 148 -3.35 -17.12 -5.70
C ASN A 148 -1.99 -16.42 -5.90
N PHE A 149 -1.81 -15.28 -5.21
CA PHE A 149 -0.59 -14.47 -5.31
C PHE A 149 0.65 -15.23 -4.83
N ARG A 150 0.51 -16.10 -3.83
CA ARG A 150 1.63 -16.94 -3.35
C ARG A 150 2.19 -17.80 -4.48
N LYS A 151 1.30 -18.45 -5.24
CA LYS A 151 1.69 -19.24 -6.42
C LYS A 151 2.42 -18.38 -7.46
N TRP A 152 1.95 -17.17 -7.74
CA TRP A 152 2.62 -16.29 -8.71
C TRP A 152 4.03 -15.92 -8.25
N ILE A 153 4.21 -15.62 -6.97
CA ILE A 153 5.52 -15.33 -6.41
C ILE A 153 6.42 -16.56 -6.51
N ASP A 154 5.94 -17.73 -6.07
CA ASP A 154 6.72 -18.98 -6.10
C ASP A 154 7.15 -19.38 -7.52
N GLU A 155 6.32 -19.11 -8.53
CA GLU A 155 6.61 -19.48 -9.92
C GLU A 155 7.45 -18.46 -10.67
N GLN A 156 7.43 -17.18 -10.28
CA GLN A 156 7.99 -16.08 -11.08
C GLN A 156 9.10 -15.29 -10.37
N MET A 157 9.22 -15.39 -9.05
CA MET A 157 10.24 -14.69 -8.29
C MET A 157 11.49 -15.57 -8.16
N LEU A 158 12.64 -15.02 -8.55
CA LEU A 158 13.94 -15.68 -8.41
C LEU A 158 14.75 -14.92 -7.35
N SER A 159 15.22 -15.62 -6.33
CA SER A 159 16.20 -15.04 -5.42
C SER A 159 17.60 -15.09 -6.04
N LEU A 160 18.45 -14.13 -5.70
CA LEU A 160 19.84 -14.12 -6.16
C LEU A 160 20.59 -15.37 -5.65
N ASP A 161 20.29 -15.83 -4.45
CA ASP A 161 20.93 -17.03 -3.88
C ASP A 161 20.58 -18.29 -4.67
N GLU A 162 19.33 -18.46 -5.09
CA GLU A 162 18.91 -19.56 -5.97
C GLU A 162 19.54 -19.43 -7.37
N ALA A 163 19.60 -18.21 -7.90
CA ALA A 163 20.25 -17.94 -9.19
C ALA A 163 21.75 -18.29 -9.15
N VAL A 164 22.45 -17.91 -8.08
CA VAL A 164 23.87 -18.23 -7.89
C VAL A 164 24.07 -19.73 -7.66
N ALA A 165 23.22 -20.38 -6.87
CA ALA A 165 23.30 -21.82 -6.63
C ALA A 165 23.03 -22.67 -7.88
N SER A 166 22.14 -22.19 -8.77
CA SER A 166 21.81 -22.84 -10.04
C SER A 166 22.75 -22.47 -11.19
N SER A 167 23.57 -21.42 -11.03
CA SER A 167 24.50 -20.97 -12.05
C SER A 167 25.59 -22.03 -12.30
N PRO A 168 25.89 -22.35 -13.58
CA PRO A 168 27.05 -23.18 -13.88
C PRO A 168 28.30 -22.54 -13.30
N LYS A 169 29.14 -23.35 -12.63
CA LYS A 169 30.45 -22.88 -12.19
C LYS A 169 31.22 -22.41 -13.42
N LEU A 170 31.48 -21.11 -13.51
CA LEU A 170 32.41 -20.58 -14.50
C LEU A 170 33.81 -21.06 -14.14
N ASP A 171 34.33 -22.02 -14.92
CA ASP A 171 35.69 -22.55 -14.75
C ASP A 171 36.78 -21.49 -15.00
N SER A 172 36.42 -20.33 -15.55
CA SER A 172 37.31 -19.18 -15.65
C SER A 172 36.55 -17.89 -15.34
N ILE A 173 36.77 -17.35 -14.15
CA ILE A 173 36.69 -15.89 -13.97
C ILE A 173 37.85 -15.35 -14.81
N ALA A 174 37.58 -14.51 -15.81
CA ALA A 174 38.64 -13.84 -16.55
C ALA A 174 39.63 -13.25 -15.54
N ALA A 175 40.93 -13.49 -15.73
CA ALA A 175 41.93 -12.99 -14.79
C ALA A 175 41.71 -11.47 -14.62
N LEU A 176 41.45 -11.06 -13.38
CA LEU A 176 41.39 -9.65 -13.05
C LEU A 176 42.76 -9.07 -13.38
N ASP A 177 42.81 -8.20 -14.38
CA ASP A 177 44.02 -7.43 -14.64
C ASP A 177 44.09 -6.24 -13.68
N HIS A 178 45.24 -5.57 -13.67
CA HIS A 178 45.43 -4.36 -12.87
C HIS A 178 44.95 -3.10 -13.59
N THR A 179 44.23 -3.23 -14.71
CA THR A 179 43.80 -2.09 -15.51
C THR A 179 42.71 -1.35 -14.73
N PRO A 180 42.89 -0.06 -14.41
CA PRO A 180 41.83 0.73 -13.78
C PRO A 180 40.62 0.78 -14.70
N LEU A 181 39.41 0.72 -14.13
CA LEU A 181 38.15 0.77 -14.90
C LEU A 181 38.06 2.01 -15.82
N THR A 182 38.71 3.11 -15.42
CA THR A 182 38.79 4.38 -16.17
C THR A 182 39.62 4.30 -17.44
N GLN A 183 40.45 3.26 -17.60
CA GLN A 183 41.28 3.02 -18.77
C GLN A 183 40.76 1.84 -19.62
N ASP A 184 39.60 1.26 -19.27
CA ASP A 184 39.01 0.17 -20.05
C ASP A 184 38.47 0.73 -21.38
N PRO A 185 39.02 0.31 -22.53
CA PRO A 185 38.56 0.79 -23.83
C PRO A 185 37.11 0.44 -24.14
N ARG A 186 36.50 -0.52 -23.42
CA ARG A 186 35.07 -0.87 -23.52
C ARG A 186 34.17 0.11 -22.79
N MET A 187 34.69 0.86 -21.81
CA MET A 187 33.97 1.95 -21.13
C MET A 187 33.84 3.19 -22.02
N LEU A 188 34.66 3.32 -23.07
CA LEU A 188 34.58 4.43 -24.04
C LEU A 188 33.41 4.28 -25.03
N ALA A 189 32.65 3.18 -24.96
CA ALA A 189 31.51 2.91 -25.85
C ALA A 189 30.16 3.36 -25.27
N PHE A 190 30.14 4.01 -24.10
CA PHE A 190 28.95 4.59 -23.48
C PHE A 190 29.17 6.08 -23.18
#